data_AF-A0A7X8W4E3-F1
#
_entry.id   AF-A0A7X8W4E3-F1
#
_cell.length_a   1.000
_cell.length_b   1.000
_cell.length_c   1.000
_cell.angle_alpha   90.00
_cell.angle_beta   90.00
_cell.angle_gamma   90.00
#
_symmetry.space_group_name_H-M   'P 1'
#
loop_
_entity.id
_entity.type
_entity.pdbx_description
1 polymer ?
#
loop_
_entity_poly.entity_id
_entity_poly.type
_entity_poly.pdbx_seq_one_letter_code
_entity_poly.pdbx_strand_id
1 'polypeptide(L)'
;VPPASKMNGIDLVTEGMLTLSKVANVLERKIGVEQLPNDAVKKYVEMLLNSDQVHFIVGTKINEAHQDPNIPVEIGIRRTIIGRLCSVLENVYLKETSVEYL
;
A
#
# COMPACT_ATOMS: atom_id res chain seq x y z
N VAL A 1 -5.43 -4.91 -12.59
CA VAL A 1 -5.41 -4.94 -11.10
C VAL A 1 -6.31 -6.08 -10.69
N PRO A 2 -5.86 -6.98 -9.81
CA PRO A 2 -6.66 -8.09 -9.31
C PRO A 2 -7.94 -7.59 -8.59
N PRO A 3 -9.02 -8.39 -8.56
CA PRO A 3 -10.27 -7.97 -7.91
C PRO A 3 -10.09 -7.82 -6.38
N ALA A 4 -10.79 -6.85 -5.79
CA ALA A 4 -10.88 -6.74 -4.34
C ALA A 4 -11.65 -7.92 -3.75
N SER A 5 -11.19 -8.42 -2.61
CA SER A 5 -11.86 -9.43 -1.80
C SER A 5 -12.65 -8.76 -0.66
N LYS A 6 -13.46 -9.55 0.06
CA LYS A 6 -14.22 -9.09 1.23
C LYS A 6 -13.78 -9.85 2.48
N MET A 7 -13.68 -9.13 3.60
CA MET A 7 -13.47 -9.70 4.93
C MET A 7 -14.28 -8.87 5.92
N ASN A 8 -15.01 -9.53 6.83
CA ASN A 8 -15.81 -8.83 7.83
C ASN A 8 -14.91 -7.96 8.73
N GLY A 9 -15.28 -6.70 8.89
CA GLY A 9 -14.49 -5.72 9.65
C GLY A 9 -13.35 -5.06 8.89
N ILE A 10 -13.18 -5.35 7.59
CA ILE A 10 -12.15 -4.73 6.74
C ILE A 10 -12.81 -4.12 5.49
N ASP A 11 -12.64 -2.81 5.29
CA ASP A 11 -13.27 -2.07 4.19
C ASP A 11 -12.71 -2.45 2.81
N LEU A 12 -11.43 -2.82 2.77
CA LEU A 12 -10.72 -3.13 1.54
C LEU A 12 -9.71 -4.26 1.74
N VAL A 13 -9.92 -5.38 1.05
CA VAL A 13 -8.96 -6.48 0.96
C VAL A 13 -8.47 -6.56 -0.48
N THR A 14 -7.16 -6.46 -0.68
CA THR A 14 -6.56 -6.46 -2.03
C THR A 14 -5.33 -7.34 -2.06
N GLU A 15 -4.96 -7.79 -3.26
CA GLU A 15 -3.69 -8.48 -3.45
C GLU A 15 -2.50 -7.56 -3.16
N GLY A 16 -1.43 -8.14 -2.62
CA GLY A 16 -0.34 -7.47 -1.90
C GLY A 16 0.45 -6.40 -2.66
N MET A 17 1.62 -6.75 -3.17
CA MET A 17 2.66 -5.78 -3.54
C MET A 17 2.36 -4.97 -4.81
N LEU A 18 1.65 -5.56 -5.78
CA LEU A 18 1.33 -4.90 -7.04
C LEU A 18 0.35 -3.74 -6.84
N THR A 19 -0.68 -3.94 -6.03
CA THR A 19 -1.67 -2.91 -5.71
C THR A 19 -1.00 -1.76 -4.98
N LEU A 20 -0.20 -2.05 -3.94
CA LEU A 20 0.53 -1.04 -3.17
C LEU A 20 1.49 -0.22 -4.06
N SER A 21 2.22 -0.89 -4.95
CA SER A 21 3.11 -0.23 -5.91
C SER A 21 2.36 0.76 -6.80
N LYS A 22 1.18 0.36 -7.29
CA LYS A 22 0.37 1.20 -8.17
C LYS A 22 -0.25 2.39 -7.41
N VAL A 23 -0.70 2.18 -6.17
CA VAL A 23 -1.16 3.26 -5.29
C VAL A 23 -0.04 4.28 -5.04
N ALA A 24 1.17 3.82 -4.69
CA ALA A 24 2.31 4.71 -4.50
C ALA A 24 2.60 5.54 -5.76
N ASN A 25 2.64 4.90 -6.93
CA ASN A 25 2.88 5.61 -8.19
C ASN A 25 1.78 6.65 -8.52
N VAL A 26 0.52 6.36 -8.19
CA VAL A 26 -0.60 7.30 -8.40
C VAL A 26 -0.44 8.55 -7.53
N LEU A 27 -0.12 8.36 -6.24
CA LEU A 27 0.10 9.44 -5.29
C LEU A 27 1.34 10.27 -5.65
N GLU A 28 2.47 9.62 -5.95
CA GLU A 28 3.72 10.29 -6.32
C GLU A 28 3.58 11.14 -7.59
N ARG A 29 2.81 10.64 -8.57
CA ARG A 29 2.53 11.34 -9.82
C ARG A 29 1.35 12.32 -9.73
N LYS A 30 0.69 12.40 -8.57
CA LYS A 30 -0.51 13.21 -8.35
C LYS A 30 -1.60 12.98 -9.40
N ILE A 31 -1.79 11.72 -9.81
CA ILE A 31 -2.86 11.36 -10.75
C ILE A 31 -4.20 11.53 -10.00
N GLY A 32 -5.10 12.33 -10.57
CA GLY A 32 -6.39 12.60 -9.97
C GLY A 32 -7.25 11.34 -9.88
N VAL A 33 -8.00 11.21 -8.78
CA VAL A 33 -8.86 10.05 -8.47
C VAL A 33 -9.93 9.83 -9.56
N GLU A 34 -10.39 10.90 -10.19
CA GLU A 34 -11.34 10.90 -11.29
C GLU A 34 -10.81 10.21 -12.55
N GLN A 35 -9.49 10.16 -12.73
CA GLN A 35 -8.81 9.53 -13.88
C GLN A 35 -8.56 8.03 -13.66
N LEU A 36 -8.77 7.53 -12.43
CA LEU A 36 -8.54 6.13 -12.10
C LEU A 36 -9.76 5.27 -12.47
N PRO A 37 -9.54 4.06 -13.00
CA PRO A 37 -10.62 3.09 -13.16
C PRO A 37 -11.24 2.75 -11.80
N ASN A 38 -12.52 2.36 -11.79
CA ASN A 38 -13.21 1.97 -10.56
C ASN A 38 -12.75 0.58 -10.07
N ASP A 39 -11.53 0.53 -9.53
CA ASP A 39 -10.86 -0.68 -9.05
C ASP A 39 -10.34 -0.51 -7.60
N ALA A 40 -9.65 -1.53 -7.11
CA ALA A 40 -9.04 -1.55 -5.79
C ALA A 40 -8.05 -0.38 -5.55
N VAL A 41 -7.32 0.06 -6.58
CA VAL A 41 -6.34 1.15 -6.46
C VAL A 41 -7.06 2.47 -6.23
N LYS A 42 -8.14 2.73 -6.99
CA LYS A 42 -8.94 3.94 -6.78
C LYS A 42 -9.48 4.03 -5.36
N LYS A 43 -10.11 2.95 -4.89
CA LYS A 43 -10.66 2.88 -3.52
C LYS A 43 -9.59 3.12 -2.47
N TYR A 44 -8.41 2.51 -2.63
CA TYR A 44 -7.30 2.69 -1.69
C TYR A 44 -6.83 4.16 -1.68
N VAL A 45 -6.61 4.76 -2.85
CA VAL A 45 -6.19 6.18 -2.94
C VAL A 45 -7.23 7.09 -2.29
N GLU A 46 -8.52 6.87 -2.54
CA GLU A 46 -9.60 7.62 -1.90
C GLU A 46 -9.56 7.50 -0.38
N MET A 47 -9.39 6.28 0.16
CA MET A 47 -9.28 6.06 1.61
C MET A 47 -8.09 6.83 2.22
N LEU A 48 -6.92 6.78 1.57
CA LEU A 48 -5.72 7.48 2.05
C LEU A 48 -5.89 9.01 2.02
N LEU A 49 -6.44 9.55 0.93
CA LEU A 49 -6.61 11.00 0.79
C LEU A 49 -7.70 11.56 1.73
N ASN A 50 -8.73 10.77 2.03
CA ASN A 50 -9.80 11.12 2.96
C ASN A 50 -9.44 10.89 4.45
N SER A 51 -8.26 10.34 4.74
CA SER A 51 -7.78 10.14 6.11
C SER A 51 -6.79 11.23 6.51
N ASP A 52 -6.83 11.71 7.75
CA ASP A 52 -5.84 12.67 8.27
C ASP A 52 -4.60 11.97 8.83
N GLN A 53 -4.82 10.82 9.47
CA GLN A 53 -3.78 9.96 10.03
C GLN A 53 -3.84 8.57 9.39
N VAL A 54 -2.68 8.02 9.03
CA VAL A 54 -2.57 6.67 8.44
C VAL A 54 -1.58 5.84 9.24
N HIS A 55 -2.09 4.82 9.92
CA HIS A 55 -1.27 3.86 10.66
C HIS A 55 -1.06 2.58 9.83
N PHE A 56 0.19 2.31 9.47
CA PHE A 56 0.57 1.13 8.71
C PHE A 56 1.01 0.00 9.64
N ILE A 57 0.22 -1.08 9.68
CA ILE A 57 0.60 -2.32 10.36
C ILE A 57 1.15 -3.29 9.32
N VAL A 58 2.44 -3.60 9.41
CA VAL A 58 3.18 -4.30 8.36
C VAL A 58 3.72 -5.62 8.89
N GLY A 59 3.11 -6.72 8.48
CA GLY A 59 3.63 -8.06 8.78
C GLY A 59 5.02 -8.28 8.15
N THR A 60 5.92 -8.87 8.92
CA THR A 60 7.32 -9.15 8.55
C THR A 60 7.59 -10.64 8.31
N LYS A 61 6.59 -11.49 8.54
CA LYS A 61 6.70 -12.94 8.33
C LYS A 61 7.18 -13.26 6.91
N ILE A 62 8.33 -13.91 6.84
CA ILE A 62 8.89 -14.44 5.60
C ILE A 62 8.06 -15.64 5.17
N ASN A 63 7.71 -15.70 3.89
CA ASN A 63 7.03 -16.87 3.35
C ASN A 63 8.03 -18.04 3.24
N GLU A 64 7.97 -18.99 4.17
CA GLU A 64 8.87 -20.16 4.22
C GLU A 64 8.77 -21.05 2.97
N ALA A 65 7.68 -20.97 2.21
CA ALA A 65 7.52 -21.69 0.95
C ALA A 65 8.46 -21.20 -0.18
N HIS A 66 9.16 -20.07 0.01
CA HIS A 66 10.09 -19.46 -0.96
C HIS A 66 11.52 -19.35 -0.38
N GLN A 67 12.00 -20.39 0.30
CA GLN A 67 13.41 -20.53 0.72
C GLN A 67 14.35 -20.86 -0.46
N ASP A 68 14.29 -20.09 -1.55
CA ASP A 68 15.38 -20.07 -2.52
C ASP A 68 16.44 -19.10 -2.00
N PRO A 69 17.66 -19.56 -1.65
CA PRO A 69 18.73 -18.70 -1.14
C PRO A 69 19.17 -17.60 -2.13
N ASN A 70 18.69 -17.61 -3.38
CA ASN A 70 18.90 -16.54 -4.36
C ASN A 70 17.84 -15.43 -4.34
N ILE A 71 16.84 -15.46 -3.45
CA ILE A 71 15.79 -14.41 -3.37
C ILE A 71 15.95 -13.55 -2.09
N PRO A 72 16.88 -12.58 -2.07
CA PRO A 72 17.04 -11.64 -0.96
C PRO A 72 16.19 -10.36 -1.14
N VAL A 73 14.91 -10.45 -1.51
CA VAL A 73 14.24 -9.24 -2.07
C VAL A 73 12.85 -8.90 -1.53
N GLU A 74 11.97 -9.86 -1.19
CA GLU A 74 10.56 -9.54 -0.93
C GLU A 74 10.29 -8.67 0.31
N ILE A 75 10.97 -8.90 1.44
CA ILE A 75 10.81 -8.06 2.64
C ILE A 75 11.29 -6.64 2.37
N GLY A 76 12.40 -6.51 1.64
CA GLY A 76 12.94 -5.22 1.22
C GLY A 76 11.90 -4.45 0.42
N ILE A 77 11.27 -5.09 -0.56
CA ILE A 77 10.26 -4.46 -1.43
C ILE A 77 9.05 -3.97 -0.61
N ARG A 78 8.57 -4.73 0.39
CA ARG A 78 7.44 -4.29 1.25
C ARG A 78 7.79 -3.06 2.07
N ARG A 79 8.91 -3.10 2.79
CA ARG A 79 9.38 -1.95 3.58
C ARG A 79 9.62 -0.72 2.70
N THR A 80 10.21 -0.91 1.53
CA THR A 80 10.45 0.17 0.58
C THR A 80 9.15 0.81 0.11
N ILE A 81 8.13 0.03 -0.25
CA ILE A 81 6.86 0.61 -0.72
C ILE A 81 6.10 1.29 0.40
N ILE A 82 6.09 0.74 1.62
CA ILE A 82 5.49 1.43 2.77
C ILE A 82 6.22 2.75 3.04
N GLY A 83 7.56 2.76 2.99
CA GLY A 83 8.34 3.99 3.13
C GLY A 83 8.01 5.03 2.05
N ARG A 84 7.84 4.61 0.80
CA ARG A 84 7.39 5.49 -0.30
C ARG A 84 6.01 6.08 -0.03
N LEU A 85 5.06 5.27 0.43
CA LEU A 85 3.71 5.72 0.78
C LEU A 85 3.74 6.72 1.94
N CYS A 86 4.47 6.43 3.01
CA CYS A 86 4.63 7.37 4.14
C CYS A 86 5.20 8.70 3.65
N SER A 87 6.31 8.64 2.90
CA SER A 87 6.98 9.82 2.38
C SER A 87 6.07 10.68 1.49
N VAL A 88 5.32 10.08 0.56
CA VAL A 88 4.41 10.88 -0.30
C VAL A 88 3.24 11.45 0.50
N LEU A 89 2.66 10.69 1.43
CA LEU A 89 1.53 11.14 2.24
C LEU A 89 1.93 12.32 3.15
N GLU A 90 3.11 12.26 3.77
CA GLU A 90 3.63 13.32 4.64
C GLU A 90 4.05 14.56 3.85
N ASN A 91 4.89 14.39 2.83
CA ASN A 91 5.55 15.52 2.17
C ASN A 91 4.69 16.20 1.09
N VAL A 92 3.75 15.47 0.48
CA VAL A 92 2.91 16.00 -0.60
C VAL A 92 1.49 16.29 -0.11
N TYR A 93 0.94 15.40 0.71
CA TYR A 93 -0.46 15.46 1.13
C TYR A 93 -0.63 15.92 2.58
N LEU A 94 0.48 16.22 3.29
CA LEU A 94 0.51 16.74 4.65
C LEU A 94 -0.29 15.88 5.65
N LYS A 95 -0.24 14.56 5.46
CA LYS A 95 -0.86 13.57 6.34
C LYS A 95 0.13 13.14 7.42
N GLU A 96 -0.39 12.71 8.57
CA GLU A 96 0.43 12.09 9.61
C GLU A 96 0.49 10.57 9.38
N THR A 97 1.69 9.99 9.37
CA THR A 97 1.84 8.54 9.20
C THR A 97 2.64 7.91 10.33
N SER A 98 2.33 6.66 10.64
CA SER A 98 3.09 5.84 11.58
C SER A 98 3.17 4.41 11.08
N VAL A 99 4.24 3.71 11.43
CA VAL A 99 4.49 2.34 10.94
C VAL A 99 4.84 1.43 12.11
N GLU A 100 4.08 0.34 12.25
CA GLU A 100 4.34 -0.76 13.16
C GLU A 100 4.68 -2.03 12.37
N TYR A 101 5.75 -2.71 12.77
CA TYR A 101 6.17 -3.98 12.17
C TYR A 101 5.85 -5.14 13.10
N LEU A 102 5.09 -6.11 12.59
CA LEU A 102 4.67 -7.33 13.31
C LEU A 102 5.38 -8.59 12.83
#